data_AF-A0A1G1P198-F1
#
_entry.id   AF-A0A1G1P198-F1
#
_cell.length_a   1.000
_cell.length_b   1.000
_cell.length_c   1.000
_cell.angle_alpha   90.00
_cell.angle_beta   90.00
_cell.angle_gamma   90.00
#
_symmetry.space_group_name_H-M   'P 1'
#
loop_
_entity.id
_entity.type
_entity.pdbx_description
1 polymer ?
#
loop_
_entity_poly.entity_id
_entity_poly.type
_entity_poly.pdbx_seq_one_letter_code
_entity_poly.pdbx_strand_id
1 'polypeptide(L)'
;MADISAKNKIDLFVKELSARKPSPGGGAAAALAGALGAALIVKVSNFTIGKKKYKKYEKKAKSIAKKATSLRDRLSGYIEKDARVYNEYSKTRSRISLKRAAACVAEIAKLSKDAVKLCRVLKKIGTRRLKGDLYAAEALLLASERSADNLVRLNKKRAGR
;
A
#
# COMPACT_ATOMS: atom_id res chain seq x y z
N MET A 1 -13.62 -21.44 -19.20
CA MET A 1 -12.88 -20.20 -18.84
C MET A 1 -12.02 -20.52 -17.64
N ALA A 2 -10.69 -20.42 -17.73
CA ALA A 2 -9.81 -20.80 -16.64
C ALA A 2 -10.04 -19.89 -15.42
N ASP A 3 -10.26 -20.50 -14.26
CA ASP A 3 -10.42 -19.80 -12.99
C ASP A 3 -9.11 -19.07 -12.66
N ILE A 4 -9.10 -17.75 -12.84
CA ILE A 4 -7.91 -16.93 -12.57
C ILE A 4 -7.76 -16.82 -11.05
N SER A 5 -6.98 -17.73 -10.47
CA SER A 5 -6.66 -17.70 -9.04
C SER A 5 -5.94 -16.40 -8.65
N ALA A 6 -6.03 -16.01 -7.37
CA ALA A 6 -5.30 -14.86 -6.84
C ALA A 6 -3.77 -14.99 -7.06
N LYS A 7 -3.24 -16.22 -7.01
CA LYS A 7 -1.84 -16.52 -7.33
C LYS A 7 -1.49 -16.12 -8.76
N ASN A 8 -2.32 -16.49 -9.73
CA ASN A 8 -2.09 -16.16 -11.14
C ASN A 8 -2.01 -14.64 -11.36
N LYS A 9 -2.83 -13.84 -10.66
CA LYS A 9 -2.79 -12.37 -10.76
C LYS A 9 -1.51 -11.77 -10.18
N ILE A 10 -1.02 -12.30 -9.05
CA ILE A 10 0.24 -11.86 -8.45
C ILE A 10 1.41 -12.25 -9.37
N ASP A 11 1.43 -13.47 -9.88
CA ASP A 11 2.47 -13.95 -10.79
C ASP A 11 2.51 -13.11 -12.08
N LEU A 12 1.34 -12.74 -12.63
CA LEU A 12 1.24 -11.81 -13.75
C LEU A 12 1.81 -10.44 -13.40
N PHE A 13 1.44 -9.85 -12.25
CA PHE A 13 1.99 -8.56 -11.83
C PHE A 13 3.51 -8.61 -11.71
N VAL A 14 4.07 -9.66 -11.08
CA VAL A 14 5.52 -9.81 -10.90
C VAL A 14 6.24 -9.96 -12.25
N LYS A 15 5.71 -10.77 -13.17
CA LYS A 15 6.24 -10.90 -14.54
C LYS A 15 6.23 -9.56 -15.27
N GLU A 16 5.09 -8.87 -15.25
CA GLU A 16 4.92 -7.57 -15.89
C GLU A 16 5.84 -6.49 -15.27
N LEU A 17 6.05 -6.51 -13.96
CA LEU A 17 6.96 -5.58 -13.25
C LEU A 17 8.43 -5.80 -13.65
N SER A 18 8.82 -7.04 -13.94
CA SER A 18 10.18 -7.39 -14.36
C SER A 18 10.44 -7.23 -15.86
N ALA A 19 9.40 -6.98 -16.66
CA ALA A 19 9.52 -6.88 -18.11
C ALA A 19 10.19 -5.58 -18.56
N ARG A 20 10.79 -5.59 -19.76
CA ARG A 20 11.45 -4.43 -20.39
C ARG A 20 10.44 -3.40 -20.91
N LYS A 21 9.73 -2.73 -20.01
CA LYS A 21 8.70 -1.71 -20.31
C LYS A 21 8.67 -0.61 -19.24
N PRO A 22 8.16 0.60 -19.55
CA PRO A 22 8.21 1.72 -18.61
C PRO A 22 7.29 1.58 -17.39
N SER A 23 6.27 0.70 -17.43
CA SER A 23 5.38 0.43 -16.31
C SER A 23 4.80 -0.99 -16.34
N PRO A 24 4.35 -1.56 -15.20
CA PRO A 24 4.39 -1.01 -13.85
C PRO A 24 5.82 -0.86 -13.32
N GLY A 25 6.02 0.01 -12.33
CA GLY A 25 7.34 0.30 -11.75
C GLY A 25 7.31 0.42 -10.23
N GLY A 26 8.27 1.17 -9.67
CA GLY A 26 8.44 1.30 -8.21
C GLY A 26 7.21 1.85 -7.46
N GLY A 27 6.40 2.72 -8.09
CA GLY A 27 5.19 3.26 -7.48
C GLY A 27 4.10 2.20 -7.32
N ALA A 28 3.82 1.44 -8.37
CA ALA A 28 2.92 0.29 -8.33
C ALA A 28 3.38 -0.79 -7.33
N ALA A 29 4.68 -1.06 -7.26
CA ALA A 29 5.24 -1.99 -6.27
C ALA A 29 5.08 -1.45 -4.82
N ALA A 30 5.30 -0.15 -4.60
CA ALA A 30 5.04 0.49 -3.31
C ALA A 30 3.56 0.36 -2.93
N ALA A 31 2.64 0.69 -3.85
CA ALA A 31 1.21 0.56 -3.63
C ALA A 31 0.80 -0.86 -3.22
N LEU A 32 1.34 -1.90 -3.88
CA LEU A 32 1.11 -3.29 -3.52
C LEU A 32 1.65 -3.62 -2.12
N ALA A 33 2.89 -3.23 -1.80
CA ALA A 33 3.46 -3.44 -0.47
C ALA A 33 2.61 -2.76 0.62
N GLY A 34 2.14 -1.54 0.37
CA GLY A 34 1.25 -0.80 1.26
C GLY A 34 -0.08 -1.53 1.47
N ALA A 35 -0.69 -2.03 0.40
CA ALA A 35 -1.95 -2.77 0.47
C ALA A 35 -1.80 -4.08 1.27
N LEU A 36 -0.71 -4.83 1.07
CA LEU A 36 -0.41 -6.03 1.84
C LEU A 36 -0.24 -5.72 3.34
N GLY A 37 0.50 -4.67 3.67
CA GLY A 37 0.67 -4.24 5.06
C GLY A 37 -0.65 -3.82 5.71
N ALA A 38 -1.50 -3.07 5.01
CA ALA A 38 -2.83 -2.71 5.49
C ALA A 38 -3.75 -3.94 5.66
N ALA A 39 -3.67 -4.92 4.76
CA ALA A 39 -4.43 -6.17 4.86
C ALA A 39 -4.05 -6.98 6.12
N LEU A 40 -2.76 -7.01 6.49
CA LEU A 40 -2.31 -7.63 7.73
C LEU A 40 -2.86 -6.90 8.98
N ILE A 41 -2.97 -5.57 8.96
CA ILE A 41 -3.63 -4.81 10.04
C ILE A 41 -5.10 -5.24 10.17
N VAL A 42 -5.83 -5.35 9.05
CA VAL A 42 -7.22 -5.83 9.05
C VAL A 42 -7.33 -7.23 9.64
N LYS A 43 -6.48 -8.16 9.19
CA LYS A 43 -6.40 -9.53 9.72
C LYS A 43 -6.25 -9.53 11.24
N VAL A 44 -5.22 -8.87 11.77
CA VAL A 44 -4.97 -8.86 13.22
C VAL A 44 -6.10 -8.17 14.00
N SER A 45 -6.71 -7.13 13.42
CA SER A 45 -7.88 -6.47 14.02
C SER A 45 -9.06 -7.44 14.15
N ASN A 46 -9.36 -8.21 13.10
CA ASN A 46 -10.43 -9.21 13.10
C ASN A 46 -10.18 -10.33 14.12
N PHE A 47 -8.93 -10.79 14.27
CA PHE A 47 -8.56 -11.77 15.30
C PHE A 47 -8.58 -11.21 16.73
N THR A 48 -8.64 -9.89 16.89
CA THR A 48 -8.75 -9.22 18.20
C THR A 48 -10.22 -9.04 18.60
N ILE A 49 -11.12 -8.80 17.65
CA ILE A 49 -12.55 -8.57 17.87
C ILE A 49 -13.25 -9.85 18.36
N GLY A 50 -14.23 -9.71 19.26
CA GLY A 50 -15.03 -10.82 19.79
C GLY A 50 -14.30 -11.74 20.78
N LYS A 51 -13.02 -11.49 21.06
CA LYS A 51 -12.25 -12.27 22.04
C LYS A 51 -12.42 -11.70 23.44
N LYS A 52 -12.90 -12.52 24.39
CA LYS A 52 -13.10 -12.14 25.81
C LYS A 52 -11.91 -11.37 26.40
N LYS A 53 -10.67 -11.85 26.17
CA LYS A 53 -9.42 -11.23 26.63
C LYS A 53 -9.19 -9.78 26.12
N TYR A 54 -9.76 -9.42 24.98
CA TYR A 54 -9.55 -8.11 24.33
C TYR A 54 -10.81 -7.24 24.29
N LYS A 55 -11.86 -7.59 25.07
CA LYS A 55 -13.15 -6.87 25.09
C LYS A 55 -12.99 -5.36 25.31
N LYS A 56 -12.09 -4.94 26.22
CA LYS A 56 -11.79 -3.51 26.47
C LYS A 56 -11.21 -2.76 25.26
N TYR A 57 -10.65 -3.46 24.28
CA TYR A 57 -10.08 -2.87 23.06
C TYR A 57 -10.98 -3.04 21.84
N GLU A 58 -12.15 -3.68 21.96
CA GLU A 58 -12.96 -4.09 20.82
C GLU A 58 -13.42 -2.91 19.97
N LYS A 59 -13.93 -1.83 20.59
CA LYS A 59 -14.34 -0.60 19.85
C LYS A 59 -13.16 -0.02 19.07
N LYS A 60 -11.97 -0.01 19.65
CA LYS A 60 -10.75 0.50 19.00
C LYS A 60 -10.30 -0.43 17.87
N ALA A 61 -10.34 -1.75 18.07
CA ALA A 61 -10.01 -2.74 17.06
C ALA A 61 -10.97 -2.66 15.86
N LYS A 62 -12.28 -2.51 16.08
CA LYS A 62 -13.27 -2.28 15.01
C LYS A 62 -12.99 -1.00 14.21
N SER A 63 -12.66 0.09 14.92
CA SER A 63 -12.28 1.36 14.26
C SER A 63 -11.01 1.21 13.42
N ILE A 64 -9.98 0.52 13.93
CA ILE A 64 -8.75 0.24 13.19
C ILE A 64 -9.04 -0.64 11.97
N ALA A 65 -9.83 -1.70 12.11
CA ALA A 65 -10.22 -2.57 11.00
C ALA A 65 -10.86 -1.76 9.88
N LYS A 66 -11.88 -0.93 10.17
CA LYS A 66 -12.56 -0.09 9.17
C LYS A 66 -11.58 0.84 8.44
N LYS A 67 -10.69 1.52 9.18
CA LYS A 67 -9.71 2.43 8.59
C LYS A 67 -8.67 1.67 7.75
N ALA A 68 -8.17 0.55 8.24
CA ALA A 68 -7.18 -0.27 7.54
C ALA A 68 -7.77 -0.90 6.27
N THR A 69 -9.03 -1.31 6.27
CA THR A 69 -9.75 -1.78 5.07
C THR A 69 -9.80 -0.68 4.01
N SER A 70 -10.20 0.54 4.39
CA SER A 70 -10.21 1.68 3.46
C SER A 70 -8.81 1.98 2.90
N LEU A 71 -7.77 1.95 3.74
CA LEU A 71 -6.40 2.16 3.29
C LEU A 71 -5.92 1.05 2.35
N ARG A 72 -6.21 -0.22 2.66
CA ARG A 72 -5.92 -1.38 1.80
C ARG A 72 -6.54 -1.19 0.43
N ASP A 73 -7.83 -0.88 0.37
CA ASP A 73 -8.56 -0.78 -0.90
C ASP A 73 -8.04 0.39 -1.75
N ARG A 74 -7.77 1.54 -1.11
CA ARG A 74 -7.16 2.70 -1.76
C ARG A 74 -5.77 2.36 -2.30
N LEU A 75 -4.88 1.80 -1.48
CA LEU A 75 -3.53 1.41 -1.88
C LEU A 75 -3.56 0.36 -3.00
N SER A 76 -4.45 -0.62 -2.95
CA SER A 76 -4.63 -1.59 -4.03
C SER A 76 -5.04 -0.92 -5.34
N GLY A 77 -5.96 0.06 -5.30
CA GLY A 77 -6.34 0.84 -6.48
C GLY A 77 -5.20 1.70 -7.04
N TYR A 78 -4.21 2.05 -6.21
CA TYR A 78 -3.02 2.79 -6.66
C TYR A 78 -2.06 1.95 -7.51
N ILE A 79 -2.13 0.61 -7.49
CA ILE A 79 -1.28 -0.26 -8.31
C ILE A 79 -1.48 0.04 -9.80
N GLU A 80 -2.73 0.01 -10.26
CA GLU A 80 -3.06 0.31 -11.66
C GLU A 80 -3.01 1.81 -11.95
N LYS A 81 -3.41 2.64 -10.98
CA LYS A 81 -3.41 4.09 -11.15
C LYS A 81 -1.99 4.63 -11.40
N ASP A 82 -1.00 4.15 -10.65
CA ASP A 82 0.40 4.52 -10.85
C ASP A 82 0.90 4.14 -12.25
N ALA A 83 0.68 2.89 -12.68
CA ALA A 83 1.06 2.43 -14.02
C ALA A 83 0.42 3.30 -15.12
N ARG A 84 -0.86 3.65 -14.97
CA ARG A 84 -1.60 4.49 -15.92
C ARG A 84 -1.03 5.90 -16.04
N VAL A 85 -0.86 6.59 -14.91
CA VAL A 85 -0.34 7.98 -14.93
C VAL A 85 1.12 8.04 -15.36
N TYR A 86 1.91 7.00 -15.05
CA TYR A 86 3.28 6.92 -15.51
C TYR A 86 3.36 6.65 -17.02
N ASN A 87 2.50 5.80 -17.57
CA ASN A 87 2.41 5.58 -19.02
C ASN A 87 2.04 6.88 -19.76
N GLU A 88 1.11 7.67 -19.23
CA GLU A 88 0.78 8.99 -19.77
C GLU A 88 2.02 9.90 -19.79
N TYR A 89 2.76 9.97 -18.69
CA TYR A 89 4.01 10.73 -18.62
C TYR A 89 5.07 10.21 -19.60
N SER A 90 5.26 8.89 -19.70
CA SER A 90 6.23 8.29 -20.61
C SER A 90 5.96 8.62 -22.08
N LYS A 91 4.68 8.76 -22.46
CA LYS A 91 4.27 9.11 -23.83
C LYS A 91 4.34 10.61 -24.09
N THR A 92 3.86 11.43 -23.16
CA THR A 92 3.68 12.87 -23.37
C THR A 92 4.88 13.71 -22.95
N ARG A 93 5.63 13.25 -21.95
CA ARG A 93 6.73 13.98 -21.28
C ARG A 93 6.36 15.40 -20.84
N SER A 94 5.08 15.68 -20.64
CA SER A 94 4.59 17.02 -20.31
C SER A 94 4.69 17.34 -18.82
N ARG A 95 4.73 18.63 -18.49
CA ARG A 95 4.74 19.09 -17.10
C ARG A 95 3.47 18.68 -16.34
N ILE A 96 2.33 18.60 -17.05
CA ILE A 96 1.04 18.21 -16.48
C ILE A 96 1.06 16.73 -16.11
N SER A 97 1.50 15.85 -17.02
CA SER A 97 1.56 14.41 -16.75
C SER A 97 2.61 14.07 -15.68
N LEU A 98 3.74 14.80 -15.63
CA LEU A 98 4.70 14.68 -14.55
C LEU A 98 4.11 15.08 -13.18
N LYS A 99 3.34 16.17 -13.11
CA LYS A 99 2.64 16.57 -11.87
C LYS A 99 1.64 15.50 -11.42
N ARG A 100 0.89 14.90 -12.35
CA ARG A 100 -0.04 13.80 -12.05
C ARG A 100 0.68 12.56 -11.51
N ALA A 101 1.78 12.16 -12.14
CA ALA A 101 2.61 11.06 -11.66
C ALA A 101 3.18 11.34 -10.26
N ALA A 102 3.69 12.55 -10.01
CA ALA A 102 4.18 12.97 -8.70
C ALA A 102 3.10 12.97 -7.61
N ALA A 103 1.90 13.45 -7.93
CA ALA A 103 0.77 13.44 -6.99
C ALA A 103 0.31 12.01 -6.66
N CYS A 104 0.38 11.08 -7.63
CA CYS A 104 0.04 9.69 -7.44
C CYS A 104 0.93 9.02 -6.38
N VAL A 105 2.25 9.11 -6.53
CA VAL A 105 3.21 8.55 -5.56
C VAL A 105 3.17 9.27 -4.21
N ALA A 106 2.89 10.58 -4.19
CA ALA A 106 2.70 11.31 -2.93
C ALA A 106 1.51 10.78 -2.12
N GLU A 107 0.40 10.42 -2.77
CA GLU A 107 -0.74 9.84 -2.07
C GLU A 107 -0.43 8.42 -1.57
N ILE A 108 0.32 7.60 -2.31
CA ILE A 108 0.79 6.28 -1.84
C ILE A 108 1.61 6.43 -0.54
N ALA A 109 2.55 7.39 -0.51
CA ALA A 109 3.36 7.65 0.69
C ALA A 109 2.49 8.04 1.90
N LYS A 110 1.56 8.99 1.70
CA LYS A 110 0.63 9.45 2.74
C LYS A 110 -0.22 8.30 3.30
N LEU A 111 -0.81 7.49 2.43
CA LEU A 111 -1.66 6.37 2.84
C LEU A 111 -0.87 5.30 3.60
N SER A 112 0.34 5.02 3.15
CA SER A 112 1.25 4.07 3.81
C SER A 112 1.61 4.56 5.21
N LYS A 113 1.96 5.84 5.35
CA LYS A 113 2.25 6.48 6.64
C LYS A 113 1.05 6.43 7.60
N ASP A 114 -0.16 6.67 7.11
CA ASP A 114 -1.37 6.57 7.92
C ASP A 114 -1.63 5.13 8.39
N ALA A 115 -1.37 4.14 7.54
CA ALA A 115 -1.44 2.73 7.92
C ALA A 115 -0.35 2.36 8.95
N VAL A 116 0.88 2.91 8.88
CA VAL A 116 1.92 2.70 9.91
C VAL A 116 1.41 3.14 11.29
N LYS A 117 0.74 4.30 11.37
CA LYS A 117 0.16 4.79 12.64
C LYS A 117 -0.86 3.80 13.21
N LEU A 118 -1.73 3.23 12.37
CA LEU A 118 -2.69 2.21 12.79
C LEU A 118 -1.98 0.93 13.27
N CYS A 119 -0.97 0.47 12.54
CA CYS A 119 -0.18 -0.70 12.91
C CYS A 119 0.43 -0.56 14.30
N ARG A 120 1.06 0.60 14.58
CA ARG A 120 1.69 0.90 15.88
C ARG A 120 0.69 0.91 17.04
N VAL A 121 -0.51 1.42 16.83
CA VAL A 121 -1.58 1.34 17.84
C VAL A 121 -1.98 -0.12 18.04
N LEU A 122 -2.21 -0.86 16.95
CA LEU A 122 -2.65 -2.25 17.03
C LEU A 122 -1.61 -3.17 17.67
N LYS A 123 -0.31 -2.90 17.53
CA LYS A 123 0.76 -3.64 18.24
C LYS A 123 0.62 -3.58 19.75
N LYS A 124 0.05 -2.50 20.30
CA LYS A 124 -0.13 -2.31 21.74
C LYS A 124 -1.39 -3.00 22.28
N ILE A 125 -2.46 -3.06 21.47
CA ILE A 125 -3.80 -3.46 21.94
C ILE A 125 -4.33 -4.76 21.32
N GLY A 126 -3.72 -5.21 20.23
CA GLY A 126 -4.15 -6.34 19.42
C GLY A 126 -3.76 -7.69 20.01
N THR A 127 -4.25 -8.74 19.36
CA THR A 127 -3.96 -10.11 19.79
C THR A 127 -2.46 -10.43 19.77
N ARG A 128 -1.94 -10.98 20.87
CA ARG A 128 -0.52 -11.36 20.99
C ARG A 128 -0.12 -12.49 20.02
N ARG A 129 -1.07 -13.35 19.63
CA ARG A 129 -0.83 -14.50 18.75
C ARG A 129 -0.32 -14.11 17.36
N LEU A 130 -0.69 -12.92 16.87
CA LEU A 130 -0.37 -12.46 15.51
C LEU A 130 0.57 -11.23 15.52
N LYS A 131 1.44 -11.12 16.54
CA LYS A 131 2.45 -10.05 16.55
C LYS A 131 3.40 -10.14 15.34
N GLY A 132 3.72 -11.35 14.89
CA GLY A 132 4.49 -11.59 13.67
C GLY A 132 3.89 -10.89 12.45
N ASP A 133 2.57 -11.04 12.24
CA ASP A 133 1.85 -10.35 11.16
C ASP A 133 1.97 -8.82 11.27
N LEU A 134 1.96 -8.25 12.48
CA LEU A 134 2.13 -6.81 12.65
C LEU A 134 3.58 -6.32 12.43
N TYR A 135 4.59 -7.17 12.64
CA TYR A 135 5.97 -6.84 12.27
C TYR A 135 6.12 -6.80 10.75
N ALA A 136 5.61 -7.82 10.06
CA ALA A 136 5.56 -7.83 8.60
C ALA A 136 4.77 -6.64 8.05
N ALA A 137 3.62 -6.31 8.65
CA ALA A 137 2.80 -5.17 8.26
C ALA A 137 3.58 -3.85 8.33
N GLU A 138 4.24 -3.56 9.46
CA GLU A 138 5.00 -2.32 9.60
C GLU A 138 6.19 -2.26 8.63
N ALA A 139 6.91 -3.36 8.43
CA ALA A 139 8.02 -3.42 7.48
C ALA A 139 7.57 -3.10 6.04
N LEU A 140 6.49 -3.72 5.58
CA LEU A 140 5.91 -3.48 4.25
C LEU A 140 5.43 -2.03 4.09
N LEU A 141 4.77 -1.49 5.10
CA LEU A 141 4.26 -0.12 5.08
C LEU A 141 5.39 0.93 5.06
N LEU A 142 6.45 0.71 5.83
CA LEU A 142 7.63 1.58 5.83
C LEU A 142 8.38 1.48 4.50
N ALA A 143 8.48 0.29 3.90
CA ALA A 143 9.07 0.12 2.57
C ALA A 143 8.25 0.86 1.50
N SER A 144 6.92 0.74 1.56
CA SER A 144 5.98 1.46 0.68
C SER A 144 6.15 2.97 0.81
N GLU A 145 6.10 3.51 2.03
CA GLU A 145 6.26 4.94 2.32
C GLU A 145 7.60 5.46 1.77
N ARG A 146 8.71 4.79 2.11
CA ARG A 146 10.06 5.19 1.68
C ARG A 146 10.23 5.14 0.17
N SER A 147 9.73 4.09 -0.48
CA SER A 147 9.79 3.96 -1.94
C SER A 147 9.03 5.09 -2.62
N ALA A 148 7.79 5.35 -2.19
CA ALA A 148 6.96 6.40 -2.71
C ALA A 148 7.56 7.81 -2.49
N ASP A 149 8.11 8.09 -1.31
CA ASP A 149 8.79 9.35 -1.01
C ASP A 149 10.02 9.60 -1.89
N ASN A 150 10.81 8.56 -2.16
CA ASN A 150 11.94 8.66 -3.08
C ASN A 150 11.49 9.04 -4.50
N LEU A 151 10.37 8.47 -4.97
CA LEU A 151 9.79 8.80 -6.27
C LEU A 151 9.23 10.23 -6.31
N VAL A 152 8.62 10.72 -5.22
CA VAL A 152 8.22 12.13 -5.10
C VAL A 152 9.43 13.05 -5.29
N ARG A 153 10.53 12.78 -4.58
CA ARG A 153 11.77 13.59 -4.67
C ARG A 153 12.35 13.56 -6.09
N LEU A 154 12.36 12.40 -6.72
CA LEU A 154 12.86 12.21 -8.08
C LEU A 154 12.00 12.98 -9.10
N ASN A 155 10.67 12.93 -8.98
CA ASN A 155 9.77 13.67 -9.86
C ASN A 155 9.88 15.19 -9.65
N LYS A 156 10.09 15.67 -8.42
CA LYS A 156 10.36 17.09 -8.14
C LYS A 156 11.65 17.56 -8.82
N LYS A 157 12.74 16.79 -8.72
CA LYS A 157 14.00 17.10 -9.41
C LYS A 157 13.82 17.18 -10.94
N ARG A 158 12.98 16.32 -11.51
CA ARG A 158 12.64 16.35 -12.95
C ARG A 158 11.80 17.57 -13.35
N ALA A 159 10.95 18.08 -12.45
CA ALA A 159 10.07 19.21 -12.73
C ALA A 159 10.75 20.58 -12.60
N GLY A 160 11.93 20.64 -11.98
CA GLY A 160 12.77 21.83 -11.87
C GLY A 160 13.93 21.89 -12.87
N ARG A 161 14.04 20.89 -13.76
CA ARG A 161 14.85 20.93 -14.98
C ARG A 161 13.95 21.34 -16.14
#